data_AF-A0A9Q3IXJ0-F1
#
_entry.id   AF-A0A9Q3IXJ0-F1
#
_cell.length_a   1.000
_cell.length_b   1.000
_cell.length_c   1.000
_cell.angle_alpha   90.00
_cell.angle_beta   90.00
_cell.angle_gamma   90.00
#
_symmetry.space_group_name_H-M   'P 1'
#
loop_
_entity.id
_entity.type
_entity.pdbx_description
1 polymer ?
#
loop_
_entity_poly.entity_id
_entity_poly.type
_entity_poly.pdbx_seq_one_letter_code
_entity_poly.pdbx_strand_id
1 'polypeptide(L)'
;MLKRNVAYLGISNIPQGSQIHSSIGKAPAILEKGWKSRLPYDILKKDLVNIHPTASSFRMMLDKARHHANRCMQDSFNYENERWDKNHKPPDFKVQDMVLVSTLNSNNIKGIKKLKNSFTGPFIIEALH
;
A
#
# COMPACT_ATOMS: atom_id res chain seq x y z
N MET A 1 10.31 13.94 -10.75
CA MET A 1 10.04 13.26 -12.04
C MET A 1 9.99 11.77 -11.79
N LEU A 2 8.79 11.21 -11.61
CA LEU A 2 8.58 9.77 -11.46
C LEU A 2 8.52 9.13 -12.85
N LYS A 3 9.53 8.31 -13.18
CA LYS A 3 9.39 7.26 -14.20
C LYS A 3 9.27 5.94 -13.47
N ARG A 4 8.05 5.43 -13.33
CA ARG A 4 7.78 4.02 -13.03
C ARG A 4 6.73 3.53 -14.03
N ASN A 5 7.20 3.21 -15.23
CA ASN A 5 6.51 2.32 -16.15
C ASN A 5 6.81 0.89 -15.69
N VAL A 6 5.94 0.32 -14.87
CA VAL A 6 5.88 -1.13 -14.66
C VAL A 6 4.45 -1.55 -14.91
N ALA A 7 4.28 -2.39 -15.93
CA ALA A 7 3.01 -2.91 -16.39
C ALA A 7 2.35 -3.77 -15.30
N TYR A 8 1.44 -3.17 -14.52
CA TYR A 8 0.53 -3.86 -13.60
C TYR A 8 -0.95 -3.72 -14.03
N LEU A 9 -1.20 -3.50 -15.32
CA LEU A 9 -2.55 -3.19 -15.81
C LEU A 9 -3.52 -4.38 -15.78
N GLY A 10 -3.03 -5.63 -15.65
CA GLY A 10 -3.89 -6.82 -15.65
C GLY A 10 -4.70 -7.09 -14.37
N ILE A 11 -4.27 -6.57 -13.21
CA ILE A 11 -4.94 -6.79 -11.91
C ILE A 11 -5.70 -5.51 -11.45
N SER A 12 -5.46 -4.38 -12.12
CA SER A 12 -5.95 -3.06 -11.74
C SER A 12 -7.47 -2.81 -11.93
N ASN A 13 -8.19 -3.73 -12.59
CA ASN A 13 -9.62 -3.57 -12.88
C ASN A 13 -10.55 -3.98 -11.73
N ILE A 14 -10.02 -4.39 -10.58
CA ILE A 14 -10.83 -4.56 -9.37
C ILE A 14 -10.90 -3.19 -8.68
N PRO A 15 -12.10 -2.59 -8.51
CA PRO A 15 -12.22 -1.30 -7.84
C PRO A 15 -11.56 -1.38 -6.47
N GLN A 16 -10.66 -0.45 -6.14
CA GLN A 16 -9.94 -0.43 -4.85
C GLN A 16 -10.89 -0.54 -3.64
N GLY A 17 -12.08 0.05 -3.75
CA GLY A 17 -13.11 -0.04 -2.71
C GLY A 17 -13.64 -1.46 -2.42
N SER A 18 -13.40 -2.43 -3.31
CA SER A 18 -13.85 -3.82 -3.13
C SER A 18 -12.78 -4.74 -2.52
N GLN A 19 -11.53 -4.28 -2.40
CA GLN A 19 -10.45 -5.04 -1.78
C GLN A 19 -10.53 -4.95 -0.27
N ILE A 20 -10.23 -6.05 0.43
CA ILE A 20 -10.19 -6.06 1.89
C ILE A 20 -8.90 -5.37 2.34
N HIS A 21 -9.03 -4.35 3.18
CA HIS A 21 -7.86 -3.66 3.71
C HIS A 21 -7.18 -4.51 4.79
N SER A 22 -5.85 -4.64 4.73
CA SER A 22 -5.08 -5.53 5.62
C SER A 22 -5.22 -5.18 7.10
N SER A 23 -5.27 -3.89 7.45
CA SER A 23 -5.39 -3.45 8.84
C SER A 23 -6.82 -3.47 9.40
N ILE A 24 -7.84 -3.33 8.55
CA ILE A 24 -9.25 -3.19 8.99
C ILE A 24 -10.03 -4.50 8.81
N GLY A 25 -9.53 -5.41 7.97
CA GLY A 25 -10.20 -6.69 7.65
C GLY A 25 -11.53 -6.52 6.91
N LYS A 26 -11.89 -5.29 6.52
CA LYS A 26 -13.10 -4.97 5.76
C LYS A 26 -12.73 -4.21 4.49
N ALA A 27 -13.56 -4.34 3.46
CA ALA A 27 -13.40 -3.55 2.24
C ALA A 27 -13.93 -2.12 2.46
N PRO A 28 -13.26 -1.07 1.93
CA PRO A 28 -13.71 0.31 2.08
C PRO A 28 -15.16 0.52 1.64
N ALA A 29 -15.62 -0.14 0.58
CA ALA A 29 -17.02 -0.04 0.12
C ALA A 29 -18.04 -0.53 1.16
N ILE A 30 -17.67 -1.51 2.00
CA ILE A 30 -18.54 -1.98 3.09
C ILE A 30 -18.61 -0.93 4.21
N LEU A 31 -17.50 -0.24 4.50
CA LEU A 31 -17.45 0.81 5.52
C LEU A 31 -18.17 2.08 5.08
N GLU A 32 -17.99 2.48 3.81
CA GLU A 32 -18.57 3.71 3.27
C GLU A 32 -20.04 3.55 2.85
N LYS A 33 -20.38 2.42 2.20
CA LYS A 33 -21.67 2.25 1.54
C LYS A 33 -22.51 1.10 2.12
N GLY A 34 -21.95 0.30 3.02
CA GLY A 34 -22.64 -0.87 3.58
C GLY A 34 -22.75 -2.06 2.62
N TRP A 35 -22.27 -1.94 1.38
CA TRP A 35 -22.36 -3.00 0.38
C TRP A 35 -21.11 -3.05 -0.52
N LYS A 36 -20.77 -4.25 -0.99
CA LYS A 36 -19.66 -4.51 -1.93
C LYS A 36 -20.22 -5.16 -3.20
N SER A 37 -19.81 -4.66 -4.36
CA SER A 37 -20.15 -5.27 -5.65
C SER A 37 -19.55 -6.67 -5.77
N ARG A 38 -20.34 -7.63 -6.28
CA ARG A 38 -19.87 -9.00 -6.55
C ARG A 38 -19.01 -8.99 -7.80
N LEU A 39 -17.77 -9.47 -7.71
CA LEU A 39 -16.90 -9.52 -8.87
C LEU A 39 -17.33 -10.65 -9.81
N PRO A 40 -17.07 -10.57 -11.13
CA PRO A 40 -17.39 -11.64 -12.08
C PRO A 40 -16.85 -13.01 -11.65
N TYR A 41 -15.71 -13.03 -10.97
CA TYR A 41 -15.14 -14.23 -10.39
C TYR A 41 -15.98 -14.82 -9.23
N ASP A 42 -16.59 -13.98 -8.38
CA ASP A 42 -17.46 -14.44 -7.29
C ASP A 42 -18.77 -15.05 -7.83
N ILE A 43 -19.15 -14.69 -9.06
CA ILE A 43 -20.34 -15.17 -9.76
C ILE A 43 -20.08 -16.55 -10.39
N LEU A 44 -18.84 -16.84 -10.78
CA LEU A 44 -18.39 -18.16 -11.25
C LEU A 44 -18.28 -19.12 -10.06
N LYS A 45 -19.42 -19.59 -9.55
CA LYS A 45 -19.52 -20.54 -8.43
C LYS A 45 -18.73 -21.83 -8.67
N LYS A 46 -18.36 -22.47 -7.56
CA LYS A 46 -17.59 -23.74 -7.48
C LYS A 46 -18.36 -24.97 -8.01
N ASP A 47 -19.68 -24.85 -8.21
CA ASP A 47 -20.57 -25.97 -8.56
C ASP A 47 -20.84 -26.11 -10.07
N LEU A 48 -19.94 -25.65 -10.94
CA LEU A 48 -20.07 -25.96 -12.37
C LEU A 48 -19.74 -27.42 -12.62
N VAL A 49 -20.80 -28.23 -12.57
CA VAL A 49 -20.88 -29.59 -13.07
C VAL A 49 -20.52 -29.58 -14.57
N ASN A 50 -19.48 -30.34 -14.93
CA ASN A 50 -18.94 -30.56 -16.28
C ASN A 50 -18.34 -29.34 -17.00
N ILE A 51 -17.14 -28.95 -16.55
CA ILE A 51 -16.24 -28.06 -17.31
C ILE A 51 -15.59 -28.88 -18.43
N HIS A 52 -15.70 -28.43 -19.69
CA HIS A 52 -14.99 -29.02 -20.83
C HIS A 52 -13.48 -29.12 -20.53
N PRO A 53 -12.77 -30.20 -20.90
CA PRO A 53 -11.36 -30.42 -20.52
C PRO A 53 -10.43 -29.24 -20.85
N THR A 54 -10.69 -28.52 -21.95
CA THR A 54 -9.97 -27.29 -22.33
C THR A 54 -10.19 -26.12 -21.35
N ALA A 55 -11.40 -25.97 -20.81
CA ALA A 55 -11.68 -24.94 -19.81
C ALA A 55 -11.07 -25.31 -18.45
N SER A 56 -10.93 -26.61 -18.15
CA SER A 56 -10.22 -27.09 -16.95
C SER A 56 -8.71 -26.79 -17.01
N SER A 57 -8.05 -27.07 -18.14
CA SER A 57 -6.63 -26.75 -18.31
C SER A 57 -6.36 -25.25 -18.26
N PHE A 58 -7.22 -24.42 -18.85
CA PHE A 58 -7.13 -22.97 -18.78
C PHE A 58 -7.30 -22.45 -17.34
N ARG A 59 -8.25 -23.01 -16.58
CA ARG A 59 -8.40 -22.70 -15.15
C ARG A 59 -7.13 -23.01 -14.37
N MET A 60 -6.54 -24.18 -14.55
CA MET A 60 -5.29 -24.55 -13.87
C MET A 60 -4.15 -23.58 -14.20
N MET A 61 -4.04 -23.15 -15.46
CA MET A 61 -3.06 -22.15 -15.88
C MET A 61 -3.29 -20.81 -15.17
N LEU A 62 -4.53 -20.34 -15.11
CA LEU A 62 -4.89 -19.11 -14.40
C LEU A 62 -4.62 -19.20 -12.90
N ASP A 63 -4.94 -20.32 -12.26
CA ASP A 63 -4.71 -20.51 -10.83
C ASP A 63 -3.20 -20.51 -10.51
N LYS A 64 -2.36 -21.12 -11.37
CA LYS A 64 -0.90 -21.05 -11.25
C LYS A 64 -0.38 -19.61 -11.41
N ALA A 65 -0.85 -18.90 -12.43
CA ALA A 65 -0.46 -17.51 -12.67
C ALA A 65 -0.85 -16.59 -11.50
N ARG A 66 -2.05 -16.78 -10.94
CA ARG A 66 -2.52 -16.05 -9.75
C ARG A 66 -1.67 -16.37 -8.52
N HIS A 67 -1.40 -17.64 -8.27
CA HIS A 67 -0.58 -18.04 -7.13
C HIS A 67 0.84 -17.46 -7.23
N HIS A 68 1.42 -17.44 -8.43
CA HIS A 68 2.71 -16.79 -8.67
C HIS A 68 2.64 -15.28 -8.45
N ALA A 69 1.65 -14.59 -9.00
CA ALA A 69 1.46 -13.15 -8.79
C ALA A 69 1.31 -12.80 -7.31
N ASN A 70 0.54 -13.60 -6.55
CA ASN A 70 0.39 -13.42 -5.10
C ASN A 70 1.71 -13.57 -4.36
N ARG A 71 2.54 -14.55 -4.73
CA ARG A 71 3.89 -14.70 -4.15
C ARG A 71 4.76 -13.48 -4.46
N CYS A 72 4.81 -13.03 -5.71
CA CYS A 72 5.60 -11.85 -6.09
C CYS A 72 5.16 -10.58 -5.33
N MET A 73 3.86 -10.41 -5.11
CA MET A 73 3.34 -9.30 -4.29
C MET A 73 3.82 -9.43 -2.84
N GLN A 74 3.67 -10.61 -2.23
CA GLN A 74 4.12 -10.85 -0.85
C GLN A 74 5.63 -10.65 -0.68
N ASP A 75 6.43 -11.16 -1.61
CA ASP A 75 7.88 -11.02 -1.59
C ASP A 75 8.30 -9.55 -1.68
N SER A 76 7.59 -8.76 -2.51
CA SER A 76 7.82 -7.31 -2.63
C SER A 76 7.49 -6.57 -1.34
N PHE A 77 6.37 -6.88 -0.70
CA PHE A 77 5.99 -6.28 0.59
C PHE A 77 6.99 -6.65 1.70
N ASN A 78 7.41 -7.92 1.77
CA ASN A 78 8.39 -8.37 2.74
C ASN A 78 9.74 -7.67 2.53
N TYR A 79 10.19 -7.56 1.27
CA TYR A 79 11.42 -6.84 0.94
C TYR A 79 11.37 -5.36 1.36
N GLU A 80 10.24 -4.67 1.11
CA GLU A 80 10.07 -3.28 1.51
C GLU A 80 10.09 -3.11 3.03
N ASN A 81 9.41 -3.98 3.77
CA ASN A 81 9.41 -3.97 5.24
C ASN A 81 10.80 -4.24 5.79
N GLU A 82 11.48 -5.29 5.34
CA GLU A 82 12.85 -5.57 5.78
C GLU A 82 13.82 -4.44 5.45
N ARG A 83 13.68 -3.83 4.26
CA ARG A 83 14.49 -2.69 3.86
C ARG A 83 14.22 -1.50 4.76
N TRP A 84 12.97 -1.25 5.13
CA TRP A 84 12.61 -0.20 6.07
C TRP A 84 13.24 -0.45 7.43
N ASP A 85 13.03 -1.62 8.02
CA ASP A 85 13.56 -1.97 9.34
C ASP A 85 15.09 -1.90 9.40
N LYS A 86 15.79 -2.31 8.34
CA LYS A 86 17.25 -2.24 8.24
C LYS A 86 17.79 -0.81 8.18
N ASN A 87 17.09 0.09 7.49
CA ASN A 87 17.57 1.46 7.26
C ASN A 87 17.02 2.48 8.26
N HIS A 88 15.87 2.20 8.86
CA HIS A 88 15.19 3.12 9.75
C HIS A 88 15.69 2.92 11.18
N LYS A 89 16.63 3.77 11.59
CA LYS A 89 17.02 3.88 13.00
C LYS A 89 16.08 4.89 13.66
N PRO A 90 15.28 4.50 14.65
CA PRO A 90 14.50 5.47 15.40
C PRO A 90 15.47 6.47 16.04
N PRO A 91 15.23 7.78 15.91
CA PRO A 91 16.02 8.78 16.62
C PRO A 91 15.79 8.64 18.12
N ASP A 92 16.88 8.63 18.89
CA ASP A 92 16.83 8.66 20.36
C ASP A 92 16.67 10.12 20.81
N PHE A 93 15.43 10.55 20.96
CA PHE A 93 15.09 11.88 21.47
C PHE A 93 14.88 11.81 22.98
N LYS A 94 15.37 12.80 23.73
CA LYS A 94 15.08 12.95 25.15
C LYS A 94 14.24 14.19 25.42
N VAL A 95 13.45 14.13 26.48
CA VAL A 95 12.73 15.30 27.00
C VAL A 95 13.77 16.35 27.38
N GLN A 96 13.51 17.60 27.01
CA GLN A 96 14.41 18.77 27.10
C GLN A 96 15.50 18.89 26.02
N ASP A 97 15.60 17.96 25.06
CA ASP A 97 16.52 18.13 23.93
C ASP A 97 16.08 19.27 23.02
N MET A 98 17.05 20.05 22.55
CA MET A 98 16.84 21.07 21.51
C MET A 98 16.92 20.43 20.13
N VAL A 99 15.78 20.43 19.43
CA VAL A 99 15.66 19.84 18.09
C VAL A 99 15.27 20.86 17.05
N LEU A 100 15.68 20.59 15.81
CA LEU A 100 15.32 21.36 14.63
C LEU A 100 14.24 20.61 13.85
N VAL A 101 13.18 21.32 13.46
CA VAL A 101 12.10 20.75 12.64
C VAL A 101 12.38 21.00 11.16
N SER A 102 12.31 19.93 10.36
CA SER A 102 12.53 20.01 8.92
C SER A 102 11.40 20.76 8.22
N THR A 103 11.75 21.70 7.36
CA THR A 103 10.77 22.48 6.57
C THR A 103 10.39 21.82 5.25
N LEU A 104 10.97 20.66 4.91
CA LEU A 104 10.82 20.01 3.60
C LEU A 104 9.36 19.72 3.21
N ASN A 105 8.54 19.29 4.17
CA ASN A 105 7.10 19.03 3.99
C ASN A 105 6.19 20.10 4.61
N SER A 106 6.76 21.21 5.09
CA SER A 106 6.00 22.26 5.75
C SER A 106 5.33 23.19 4.73
N ASN A 107 4.04 22.96 4.46
CA ASN A 107 3.24 23.82 3.57
C ASN A 107 2.88 25.18 4.19
N ASN A 108 3.01 25.32 5.51
CA ASN A 108 2.60 26.51 6.25
C ASN A 108 3.63 27.67 6.18
N ILE A 109 4.84 27.41 5.67
CA ILE A 109 5.88 28.45 5.53
C ILE A 109 5.76 29.06 4.14
N LYS A 110 5.31 30.32 4.04
CA LYS A 110 5.21 31.05 2.76
C LYS A 110 6.61 31.40 2.21
N GLY A 111 6.79 31.32 0.89
CA GLY A 111 8.04 31.72 0.21
C GLY A 111 8.53 30.76 -0.88
N ILE A 112 9.54 31.19 -1.65
CA ILE A 112 10.17 30.41 -2.72
C ILE A 112 10.98 29.25 -2.12
N LYS A 113 10.72 28.02 -2.57
CA LYS A 113 11.34 26.78 -2.02
C LYS A 113 12.87 26.85 -1.90
N LYS A 114 13.55 27.52 -2.83
CA LYS A 114 15.03 27.63 -2.87
C LYS A 114 15.62 28.55 -1.79
N LEU A 115 14.82 29.46 -1.24
CA LEU A 115 15.26 30.43 -0.23
C LEU A 115 14.77 30.05 1.18
N LYS A 116 14.06 28.92 1.31
CA LYS A 116 13.61 28.44 2.62
C LYS A 116 14.78 27.75 3.32
N ASN A 117 15.02 28.12 4.57
CA ASN A 117 15.91 27.35 5.43
C ASN A 117 15.37 25.93 5.54
N SER A 118 16.25 24.94 5.40
CA SER A 118 15.90 23.51 5.48
C SER A 118 15.36 23.09 6.86
N PHE A 119 15.64 23.90 7.88
CA PHE A 119 15.28 23.66 9.27
C PHE A 119 14.77 24.94 9.94
N THR A 120 13.87 24.78 10.91
CA THR A 120 13.34 25.85 11.77
C THR A 120 13.46 25.42 13.24
N GLY A 121 13.66 26.38 14.15
CA GLY A 121 13.89 26.11 15.57
C GLY A 121 15.33 26.45 15.97
N PRO A 122 15.63 26.46 17.28
CA PRO A 122 15.47 25.29 18.14
C PRO A 122 14.13 25.23 18.88
N PHE A 123 13.57 24.02 18.97
CA PHE A 123 12.41 23.70 19.82
C PHE A 123 12.82 22.72 20.90
N ILE A 124 12.19 22.81 22.08
CA ILE A 124 12.42 21.91 23.19
C ILE A 124 11.36 20.81 23.16
N ILE A 125 11.77 19.55 23.34
CA ILE A 125 10.84 18.43 23.48
C ILE A 125 10.25 18.45 24.89
N GLU A 126 8.97 18.78 25.03
CA GLU A 126 8.27 18.82 26.32
C GLU A 126 7.78 17.44 26.78
N ALA A 127 7.37 16.58 25.84
CA ALA A 127 6.89 15.22 26.13
C ALA A 127 7.13 14.29 24.94
N LEU A 128 7.41 13.02 25.24
CA LEU A 128 7.42 11.91 24.28
C LEU A 128 6.21 11.03 24.61
N HIS A 129 5.32 10.84 23.64
CA HIS A 129 4.15 9.95 23.75
C HIS A 129 4.50 8.55 23.24
#